data_AF-A0A3C1MS16-F1
#
_entry.id   AF-A0A3C1MS16-F1
#
_cell.length_a   1.000
_cell.length_b   1.000
_cell.length_c   1.000
_cell.angle_alpha   90.00
_cell.angle_beta   90.00
_cell.angle_gamma   90.00
#
_symmetry.space_group_name_H-M   'P 1'
#
loop_
_entity.id
_entity.type
_entity.pdbx_description
1 polymer ?
#
loop_
_entity_poly.entity_id
_entity_poly.type
_entity_poly.pdbx_seq_one_letter_code
_entity_poly.pdbx_strand_id
1 'polypeptide(L)' 'NLKGHGLDEGISTRMLIYAGSLIAKNVEPTAACRMALVRPITDDPDMRDALDAAVGTFF' A
#
# COMPACT_ATOMS: atom_id res chain seq x y z
N ASN A 1 -15.28 -2.09 2.28
CA ASN A 1 -14.67 -2.33 3.61
C ASN A 1 -14.00 -3.69 3.51
N LEU A 2 -12.66 -3.74 3.48
CA LEU A 2 -11.90 -4.98 3.20
C LEU A 2 -11.69 -5.85 4.45
N LYS A 3 -12.15 -5.39 5.62
CA LYS A 3 -12.09 -6.14 6.86
C LYS A 3 -12.91 -7.43 6.71
N GLY A 4 -12.24 -8.58 6.82
CA GLY A 4 -12.87 -9.90 6.61
C GLY A 4 -12.83 -10.43 5.17
N HIS A 5 -12.21 -9.71 4.23
CA HIS A 5 -11.91 -10.18 2.87
C HIS A 5 -10.40 -10.43 2.68
N GLY A 6 -9.76 -10.99 3.72
CA GLY A 6 -8.33 -11.34 3.76
C GLY A 6 -7.38 -10.26 4.29
N LEU A 7 -7.90 -9.07 4.61
CA LEU A 7 -7.19 -8.06 5.40
C LEU A 7 -7.70 -8.09 6.85
N ASP A 8 -6.83 -8.49 7.77
CA ASP A 8 -7.11 -8.46 9.21
C ASP A 8 -7.22 -7.02 9.72
N GLU A 9 -6.41 -6.11 9.16
CA GLU A 9 -6.40 -4.69 9.43
C GLU A 9 -6.30 -3.87 8.12
N GLY A 10 -6.87 -2.66 8.12
CA GLY A 10 -6.77 -1.73 6.99
C GLY A 10 -5.49 -0.92 7.02
N ILE A 11 -5.23 -0.17 5.94
CA ILE A 11 -4.08 0.74 5.87
C ILE A 11 -4.18 1.77 7.00
N SER A 12 -3.16 1.82 7.84
CA SER A 12 -3.10 2.79 8.94
C SER A 12 -2.64 4.18 8.46
N THR A 13 -3.03 5.24 9.19
CA THR A 13 -2.56 6.60 8.92
C THR A 13 -1.03 6.71 8.96
N ARG A 14 -0.36 5.91 9.81
CA ARG A 14 1.11 5.86 9.89
C ARG A 14 1.73 5.40 8.57
N MET A 15 1.12 4.40 7.91
CA MET A 15 1.58 3.90 6.61
C MET A 15 1.43 4.96 5.52
N LEU A 16 0.32 5.71 5.53
CA LEU A 16 0.11 6.85 4.62
C LEU A 16 1.16 7.95 4.80
N ILE A 17 1.47 8.32 6.05
CA ILE A 17 2.52 9.28 6.36
C ILE A 17 3.88 8.78 5.85
N TYR A 18 4.16 7.48 5.99
CA TYR A 18 5.42 6.91 5.53
C TYR A 18 5.54 6.92 4.01
N ALA A 19 4.50 6.53 3.28
CA ALA A 19 4.45 6.65 1.82
C ALA A 19 4.71 8.10 1.36
N GLY A 20 4.01 9.08 1.96
CA GLY A 20 4.23 10.49 1.67
C GLY A 20 5.66 10.96 1.97
N SER A 21 6.27 10.46 3.05
CA SER A 21 7.65 10.79 3.40
C SER A 21 8.69 10.26 2.40
N LEU A 22 8.43 9.11 1.77
CA LEU A 22 9.29 8.54 0.73
C LEU A 22 9.15 9.35 -0.56
N ILE A 23 7.92 9.71 -0.94
CA ILE A 23 7.64 10.58 -2.09
C ILE A 23 8.33 11.93 -1.93
N ALA A 24 8.25 12.55 -0.75
CA ALA A 24 8.94 13.80 -0.44
C ALA A 24 10.48 13.69 -0.53
N LYS A 25 11.03 12.47 -0.48
CA LYS A 25 12.46 12.17 -0.67
C LYS A 25 12.79 11.74 -2.11
N ASN A 26 11.91 12.00 -3.07
CA ASN A 26 12.04 11.63 -4.49
C ASN A 26 12.03 10.12 -4.77
N VAL A 27 11.44 9.31 -3.88
CA VAL A 27 11.08 7.94 -4.25
C VAL A 27 9.85 8.00 -5.16
N GLU A 28 9.86 7.24 -6.25
CA GLU A 28 8.74 7.19 -7.19
C GLU A 28 7.43 6.80 -6.46
N PRO A 29 6.29 7.46 -6.74
CA PRO A 29 5.07 7.27 -5.97
C PRO A 29 4.55 5.82 -5.92
N THR A 30 4.58 5.10 -7.03
CA THR A 30 4.21 3.68 -7.10
C THR A 30 5.11 2.85 -6.19
N ALA A 31 6.43 3.02 -6.27
CA ALA A 31 7.40 2.32 -5.43
C ALA A 31 7.21 2.64 -3.94
N ALA A 32 7.00 3.91 -3.60
CA ALA A 32 6.75 4.36 -2.23
C ALA A 32 5.46 3.74 -1.66
N CYS A 33 4.37 3.77 -2.42
CA CYS A 33 3.09 3.17 -2.02
C CYS A 33 3.18 1.65 -1.90
N ARG A 34 3.87 0.96 -2.82
CA ARG A 34 4.09 -0.49 -2.71
C ARG A 34 4.84 -0.85 -1.43
N MET A 35 5.93 -0.15 -1.16
CA MET A 35 6.79 -0.41 0.01
C MET A 35 6.08 -0.10 1.33
N ALA A 36 5.35 1.01 1.41
CA ALA A 36 4.76 1.49 2.65
C ALA A 36 3.31 1.01 2.89
N LEU A 37 2.54 0.74 1.83
CA LEU A 37 1.11 0.44 1.92
C LEU A 37 0.77 -1.02 1.62
N VAL A 38 1.47 -1.65 0.66
CA VAL A 38 1.12 -2.99 0.16
C VAL A 38 1.92 -4.09 0.85
N ARG A 39 3.26 -3.98 0.85
CA ARG A 39 4.12 -5.02 1.44
C ARG A 39 3.86 -5.29 2.93
N PRO A 40 3.62 -4.27 3.79
CA PRO A 40 3.44 -4.51 5.22
C PRO A 40 2.07 -5.04 5.61
N ILE A 41 1.05 -4.94 4.74
CA ILE A 41 -0.34 -5.24 5.11
C ILE A 41 -0.71 -6.71 4.86
N THR A 42 0.00 -7.39 3.96
CA THR A 42 -0.29 -8.77 3.59
C THR A 42 0.88 -9.45 2.89
N ASP A 43 1.02 -10.76 3.12
CA ASP A 43 1.90 -11.66 2.38
C ASP A 43 1.19 -12.42 1.26
N ASP A 44 -0.15 -12.37 1.23
CA ASP A 44 -0.97 -13.04 0.24
C ASP A 44 -0.73 -12.43 -1.17
N PRO A 45 -0.34 -13.24 -2.17
CA PRO A 45 0.00 -12.75 -3.51
C PRO A 45 -1.20 -12.19 -4.27
N ASP A 46 -2.39 -12.79 -4.16
CA ASP A 46 -3.59 -12.32 -4.85
C ASP A 46 -4.03 -10.95 -4.29
N MET A 47 -3.91 -10.79 -2.98
CA MET A 47 -4.19 -9.53 -2.31
C MET A 47 -3.17 -8.44 -2.64
N ARG A 48 -1.90 -8.80 -2.74
CA ARG A 48 -0.84 -7.90 -3.18
C ARG A 48 -1.13 -7.39 -4.58
N ASP A 49 -1.50 -8.27 -5.50
CA ASP A 49 -1.82 -7.89 -6.87
C ASP A 49 -3.03 -6.94 -6.92
N ALA A 50 -4.07 -7.21 -6.13
CA ALA A 50 -5.23 -6.33 -6.02
C ALA A 50 -4.87 -4.93 -5.49
N LEU A 51 -4.02 -4.85 -4.46
CA LEU A 51 -3.56 -3.59 -3.89
C LEU A 51 -2.57 -2.86 -4.82
N ASP A 52 -1.68 -3.59 -5.49
CA ASP A 52 -0.75 -3.05 -6.48
C ASP A 52 -1.49 -2.48 -7.69
N ALA A 53 -2.58 -3.13 -8.13
CA ALA A 53 -3.46 -2.61 -9.18
C ALA A 53 -4.17 -1.32 -8.74
N ALA A 54 -4.62 -1.25 -7.47
CA ALA A 54 -5.20 -0.03 -6.93
C ALA A 54 -4.18 1.12 -6.93
N VAL A 55 -2.94 0.87 -6.50
CA VAL A 55 -1.86 1.88 -6.55
C VAL A 55 -1.63 2.37 -7.98
N GLY A 56 -1.49 1.47 -8.96
CA GLY A 56 -1.27 1.82 -10.37
C GLY A 56 -2.47 2.43 -11.08
N THR A 57 -3.63 2.55 -10.42
CA THR A 57 -4.78 3.30 -10.94
C THR A 57 -4.66 4.81 -10.62
N PHE A 58 -3.95 5.17 -9.55
CA PHE A 58 -3.83 6.56 -9.08
C PHE A 58 -2.51 7.24 -9.46
N PHE A 59 -1.49 6.46 -9.80
CA PHE A 59 -0.16 6.92 -10.25
C PHE A 59 0.16 6.32 -11.61
#